data_AF-A0A5I8I218-F1
#
_entry.id   AF-A0A5I8I218-F1
#
_cell.length_a   1.000
_cell.length_b   1.000
_cell.length_c   1.000
_cell.angle_alpha   90.00
_cell.angle_beta   90.00
_cell.angle_gamma   90.00
#
_symmetry.space_group_name_H-M   'P 1'
#
loop_
_entity.id
_entity.type
_entity.pdbx_description
1 polymer ?
#
loop_
_entity_poly.entity_id
_entity_poly.type
_entity_poly.pdbx_seq_one_letter_code
_entity_poly.pdbx_strand_id
1 'polypeptide(L)'
;MTTITKEQAQEIIDAADEVITALAGTNEDVHPDNSQEMIRLYDDLNDHYAPPEVVRELARIALAALEAEPEPVVPESISVRQAIYALESADCVTTIGQAYKMGWNAAIEKFKEMNKCL
;
A
#
# COMPACT_ATOMS: atom_id res chain seq x y z
N MET A 1 -21.26 1.07 15.10
CA MET A 1 -20.16 1.56 14.26
C MET A 1 -20.82 2.46 13.22
N THR A 2 -20.56 3.75 13.27
CA THR A 2 -21.07 4.67 12.25
C THR A 2 -20.13 4.52 11.06
N THR A 3 -20.63 4.03 9.93
CA THR A 3 -19.82 3.85 8.73
C THR A 3 -19.84 5.17 7.96
N ILE A 4 -18.67 5.76 7.74
CA ILE A 4 -18.53 6.91 6.84
C ILE A 4 -18.82 6.44 5.42
N THR A 5 -19.75 7.12 4.73
CA THR A 5 -20.10 6.82 3.34
C THR A 5 -19.12 7.50 2.39
N LYS A 6 -19.14 7.08 1.12
CA LYS A 6 -18.34 7.73 0.08
C LYS A 6 -18.77 9.19 -0.12
N GLU A 7 -20.07 9.44 -0.11
CA GLU A 7 -20.66 10.77 -0.28
C GLU A 7 -20.20 11.69 0.85
N GLN A 8 -20.29 11.24 2.09
CA GLN A 8 -19.82 12.00 3.25
C GLN A 8 -18.32 12.26 3.19
N ALA A 9 -17.51 11.27 2.77
CA ALA A 9 -16.08 11.45 2.59
C ALA A 9 -15.77 12.50 1.51
N GLN A 10 -16.54 12.54 0.42
CA GLN A 10 -16.37 13.54 -0.63
C GLN A 10 -16.73 14.93 -0.14
N GLU A 11 -17.83 15.10 0.61
CA GLU A 11 -18.21 16.41 1.18
C GLU A 11 -17.14 16.95 2.13
N ILE A 12 -16.52 16.09 2.94
CA ILE A 12 -15.38 16.47 3.80
C ILE A 12 -14.18 16.95 2.97
N ILE A 13 -13.89 16.27 1.86
CA ILE A 13 -12.79 16.64 0.95
C ILE A 13 -13.08 18.00 0.30
N ASP A 14 -14.28 18.16 -0.25
CA ASP A 14 -14.66 19.39 -0.96
C ASP A 14 -14.61 20.61 -0.01
N ALA A 15 -15.15 20.47 1.21
CA ALA A 15 -15.09 21.53 2.23
C ALA A 15 -13.64 21.81 2.70
N ALA A 16 -12.81 20.78 2.84
CA ALA A 16 -11.40 20.95 3.20
C ALA A 16 -10.61 21.66 2.08
N ASP A 17 -10.86 21.32 0.82
CA ASP A 17 -10.24 21.95 -0.34
C ASP A 17 -10.66 23.43 -0.46
N GLU A 18 -11.91 23.77 -0.12
CA GLU A 18 -12.37 25.15 -0.05
C GLU A 18 -11.58 25.97 0.98
N VAL A 19 -11.39 25.43 2.19
CA VAL A 19 -10.54 26.05 3.23
C VAL A 19 -9.09 26.20 2.74
N ILE A 20 -8.52 25.15 2.13
CA ILE A 20 -7.12 25.13 1.67
C ILE A 20 -6.90 26.17 0.57
N THR A 21 -7.79 26.24 -0.42
CA THR A 21 -7.71 27.22 -1.51
C THR A 21 -7.92 28.64 -1.01
N ALA A 22 -8.81 28.84 -0.03
CA ALA A 22 -9.03 30.14 0.58
C ALA A 22 -7.80 30.61 1.37
N LEU A 23 -7.16 29.74 2.15
CA LEU A 23 -5.88 30.04 2.80
C LEU A 23 -4.77 30.37 1.82
N ALA A 24 -4.75 29.70 0.66
CA ALA A 24 -3.77 29.95 -0.39
C ALA A 24 -4.03 31.26 -1.17
N GLY A 25 -5.18 31.91 -0.95
CA GLY A 25 -5.60 33.08 -1.72
C GLY A 25 -5.94 32.75 -3.18
N THR A 26 -6.21 31.49 -3.48
CA THR A 26 -6.58 31.02 -4.83
C THR A 26 -8.05 30.62 -4.94
N ASN A 27 -8.81 30.70 -3.86
CA ASN A 27 -10.26 30.56 -3.89
C ASN A 27 -10.89 31.79 -4.56
N GLU A 28 -11.89 31.54 -5.41
CA GLU A 28 -12.54 32.59 -6.21
C GLU A 28 -13.44 33.50 -5.37
N ASP A 29 -14.01 32.98 -4.29
CA ASP A 29 -15.05 33.62 -3.50
C ASP A 29 -14.55 34.13 -2.13
N VAL A 30 -13.56 33.45 -1.53
CA VAL A 30 -13.06 33.74 -0.17
C VAL A 30 -11.58 34.08 -0.18
N HIS A 31 -11.26 35.30 0.26
CA HIS A 31 -9.88 35.76 0.47
C HIS A 31 -9.42 35.47 1.91
N PRO A 32 -8.15 35.10 2.16
CA PRO A 32 -7.68 34.73 3.50
C PRO A 32 -7.75 35.89 4.51
N ASP A 33 -7.67 37.14 4.05
CA ASP A 33 -7.82 38.32 4.90
C ASP A 33 -9.28 38.59 5.33
N ASN A 34 -10.26 37.93 4.71
CA ASN A 34 -11.66 38.00 5.12
C ASN A 34 -11.91 37.03 6.28
N SER A 35 -11.58 37.48 7.49
CA SER A 35 -11.67 36.66 8.71
C SER A 35 -13.06 36.08 8.98
N GLN A 36 -14.14 36.79 8.61
CA GLN A 36 -15.51 36.32 8.82
C GLN A 36 -15.81 35.11 7.92
N GLU A 37 -15.54 35.21 6.63
CA GLU A 37 -15.78 34.10 5.69
C GLU A 37 -14.83 32.93 5.96
N MET A 38 -13.57 33.20 6.33
CA MET A 38 -12.65 32.14 6.76
C MET A 38 -13.15 31.38 8.00
N ILE A 39 -13.68 32.08 9.01
CA ILE A 39 -14.28 31.44 10.19
C ILE A 39 -15.44 30.55 9.76
N ARG A 40 -16.30 31.02 8.85
CA ARG A 40 -17.43 30.22 8.36
C ARG A 40 -16.99 28.94 7.66
N LEU A 41 -15.94 28.97 6.84
CA LEU A 41 -15.42 27.76 6.19
C LEU A 41 -14.89 26.74 7.21
N TYR A 42 -14.16 27.21 8.22
CA TYR A 42 -13.68 26.34 9.30
C TYR A 42 -14.82 25.78 10.14
N ASP A 43 -15.82 26.60 10.47
CA ASP A 43 -17.00 26.17 11.21
C ASP A 43 -17.79 25.13 10.41
N ASP A 44 -18.00 25.34 9.10
CA ASP A 44 -18.74 24.41 8.25
C ASP A 44 -18.01 23.05 8.14
N LEU A 45 -16.69 23.07 7.93
CA LEU A 45 -15.86 21.88 7.95
C LEU A 45 -15.94 21.12 9.28
N ASN A 46 -15.82 21.82 10.41
CA ASN A 46 -15.72 21.17 11.72
C ASN A 46 -17.07 20.78 12.32
N ASP A 47 -18.11 21.58 12.12
CA ASP A 47 -19.41 21.38 12.77
C ASP A 47 -20.34 20.47 11.94
N HIS A 48 -20.25 20.53 10.60
CA HIS A 48 -21.15 19.80 9.72
C HIS A 48 -20.51 18.55 9.10
N TYR A 49 -19.30 18.66 8.54
CA TYR A 49 -18.73 17.57 7.73
C TYR A 49 -17.78 16.67 8.52
N ALA A 50 -16.90 17.25 9.34
CA ALA A 50 -15.85 16.55 10.09
C ALA A 50 -15.90 16.81 11.60
N PRO A 51 -17.04 16.53 12.29
CA PRO A 51 -17.06 16.58 13.75
C PRO A 51 -16.11 15.54 14.37
N PRO A 52 -15.75 15.67 15.66
CA PRO A 52 -14.75 14.82 16.31
C PRO A 52 -14.97 13.30 16.15
N GLU A 53 -16.23 12.85 16.15
CA GLU A 53 -16.59 11.44 15.94
C GLU A 53 -16.23 10.95 14.54
N VAL A 54 -16.45 11.78 13.53
CA VAL A 54 -16.14 11.51 12.13
C VAL A 54 -14.63 11.52 11.92
N VAL A 55 -13.92 12.52 12.45
CA VAL A 55 -12.44 12.58 12.39
C VAL A 55 -11.81 11.33 13.02
N ARG A 56 -12.33 10.89 14.17
CA ARG A 56 -11.87 9.66 14.83
C ARG A 56 -12.11 8.42 13.96
N GLU A 57 -13.26 8.34 13.29
CA GLU A 57 -13.59 7.22 12.41
C GLU A 57 -12.70 7.22 11.15
N LEU A 58 -12.49 8.38 10.52
CA LEU A 58 -11.54 8.55 9.42
C LEU A 58 -10.13 8.12 9.83
N ALA A 59 -9.67 8.54 11.00
CA ALA A 59 -8.35 8.15 11.51
C ALA A 59 -8.24 6.64 11.73
N ARG A 60 -9.31 5.98 12.21
CA ARG A 60 -9.34 4.53 12.37
C ARG A 60 -9.30 3.80 11.02
N ILE A 61 -10.08 4.26 10.04
CA ILE A 61 -10.10 3.71 8.69
C ILE A 61 -8.73 3.87 8.04
N ALA A 62 -8.14 5.07 8.12
CA ALA A 62 -6.81 5.35 7.60
C ALA A 62 -5.73 4.48 8.25
N LEU A 63 -5.77 4.31 9.58
CA LEU A 63 -4.84 3.42 10.28
C LEU A 63 -4.99 1.97 9.80
N ALA A 64 -6.21 1.46 9.71
CA ALA A 64 -6.46 0.11 9.21
C ALA A 64 -5.99 -0.07 7.76
N ALA A 65 -6.13 0.95 6.91
CA ALA A 65 -5.63 0.93 5.53
C ALA A 65 -4.10 0.94 5.45
N LEU A 66 -3.42 1.64 6.38
CA LEU A 66 -1.96 1.66 6.45
C LEU A 66 -1.37 0.37 7.05
N GLU A 67 -2.10 -0.28 7.96
CA GLU A 67 -1.71 -1.56 8.57
C GLU A 67 -2.01 -2.77 7.68
N ALA A 68 -2.87 -2.62 6.68
CA ALA A 68 -3.12 -3.67 5.70
C ALA A 68 -1.83 -3.95 4.91
N GLU A 69 -1.27 -5.16 5.06
CA GLU A 69 -0.17 -5.60 4.21
C GLU A 69 -0.63 -5.53 2.74
N PRO A 70 0.23 -5.06 1.81
CA PRO A 70 -0.11 -5.09 0.39
C PRO A 70 -0.43 -6.54 0.02
N GLU A 71 -1.61 -6.76 -0.57
CA GLU A 71 -1.95 -8.10 -1.05
C GLU A 71 -0.80 -8.60 -1.94
N PRO A 72 -0.31 -9.84 -1.72
CA PRO A 72 0.74 -10.37 -2.55
C PRO A 72 0.23 -10.34 -3.99
N VAL A 73 0.89 -9.53 -4.82
CA VAL A 73 0.59 -9.48 -6.25
C VAL A 73 0.92 -10.86 -6.79
N VAL A 74 -0.10 -11.69 -6.97
CA VAL A 74 0.02 -12.99 -7.65
C VAL A 74 -0.18 -12.71 -9.13
N PRO A 75 0.90 -12.62 -9.93
CA PRO A 75 0.78 -12.44 -11.36
C PRO A 75 -0.01 -13.59 -12.00
N GLU A 76 -0.91 -13.28 -12.94
CA GLU A 76 -1.69 -14.29 -13.69
C GLU A 76 -0.79 -15.32 -14.40
N SER A 77 0.42 -14.91 -14.76
CA SER A 77 1.49 -15.81 -15.20
C SER A 77 2.87 -15.21 -14.92
N ILE A 78 3.83 -16.07 -14.59
CA ILE A 78 5.25 -15.73 -14.50
C ILE A 78 6.05 -16.68 -15.39
N SER A 79 7.12 -16.16 -15.97
CA SER A 79 8.11 -17.02 -16.61
C SER A 79 8.78 -17.90 -15.56
N VAL A 80 9.22 -19.10 -15.98
CA VAL A 80 10.01 -20.01 -15.13
C VAL A 80 11.21 -19.29 -14.51
N ARG A 81 11.83 -18.35 -15.24
CA ARG A 81 12.97 -17.55 -14.75
C ARG A 81 12.58 -16.62 -13.61
N GLN A 82 11.45 -15.94 -13.71
CA GLN A 82 10.94 -15.07 -12.65
C GLN A 82 10.51 -15.87 -11.42
N ALA A 83 9.92 -17.06 -11.62
CA ALA A 83 9.58 -17.97 -10.54
C ALA A 83 10.82 -18.43 -9.76
N ILE A 84 11.87 -18.88 -10.47
CA ILE A 84 13.14 -19.28 -9.84
C ILE A 84 13.76 -18.11 -9.08
N TYR A 85 13.83 -16.93 -9.70
CA TYR A 85 14.37 -15.74 -9.06
C TYR A 85 13.62 -15.36 -7.77
N ALA A 86 12.28 -15.40 -7.80
CA ALA A 86 11.46 -15.14 -6.62
C ALA A 86 11.75 -16.16 -5.51
N LEU A 87 11.83 -17.45 -5.86
CA LEU A 87 12.12 -18.51 -4.89
C LEU A 87 13.52 -18.37 -4.26
N GLU A 88 14.53 -18.02 -5.06
CA GLU A 88 15.89 -17.74 -4.58
C GLU A 88 15.93 -16.49 -3.69
N SER A 89 15.25 -15.42 -4.08
CA SER A 89 15.21 -14.16 -3.31
C SER A 89 14.49 -14.29 -1.97
N ALA A 90 13.51 -15.19 -1.88
CA ALA A 90 12.77 -15.49 -0.67
C ALA A 90 13.48 -16.54 0.22
N ASP A 91 14.68 -16.98 -0.16
CA ASP A 91 15.46 -18.02 0.51
C ASP A 91 14.65 -19.32 0.76
N CYS A 92 13.66 -19.58 -0.12
CA CYS A 92 12.70 -20.67 0.05
C CYS A 92 13.08 -21.94 -0.71
N VAL A 93 14.21 -21.94 -1.44
CA VAL A 93 14.79 -23.13 -2.07
C VAL A 93 15.66 -23.91 -1.07
N THR A 94 15.11 -24.27 0.08
CA THR A 94 15.87 -24.93 1.15
C THR A 94 15.87 -26.45 1.08
N THR A 95 15.21 -27.09 0.10
CA THR A 95 15.22 -28.57 0.00
C THR A 95 15.38 -29.10 -1.43
N ILE A 96 14.65 -28.56 -2.41
CA ILE A 96 14.73 -29.02 -3.81
C ILE A 96 16.10 -28.69 -4.42
N GLY A 97 16.61 -27.47 -4.20
CA GLY A 97 17.94 -27.07 -4.69
C GLY A 97 19.07 -27.87 -4.05
N GLN A 98 18.96 -28.19 -2.76
CA GLN A 98 19.93 -29.05 -2.07
C GLN A 98 19.92 -30.48 -2.61
N ALA A 99 18.72 -31.06 -2.83
CA ALA A 99 18.57 -32.41 -3.40
C ALA A 99 19.15 -32.52 -4.81
N TYR A 100 18.89 -31.52 -5.69
CA TYR A 100 19.46 -31.47 -7.03
C TYR A 100 20.99 -31.36 -7.00
N LYS A 101 21.55 -30.51 -6.12
CA LYS A 101 23.00 -30.36 -5.96
C LYS A 101 23.67 -31.66 -5.48
N MET A 102 23.06 -32.36 -4.52
CA MET A 102 23.54 -33.66 -4.05
C MET A 102 23.50 -34.71 -5.17
N GLY A 103 22.40 -34.79 -5.92
CA GLY A 103 22.27 -35.72 -7.05
C GLY A 103 23.28 -35.46 -8.18
N TRP A 104 23.51 -34.20 -8.53
CA TRP A 104 24.49 -33.80 -9.55
C TRP A 104 25.92 -34.13 -9.14
N ASN A 105 26.29 -33.86 -7.89
CA ASN A 105 27.63 -34.18 -7.38
C ASN A 105 27.88 -35.70 -7.34
N ALA A 106 26.88 -36.49 -6.96
CA ALA A 106 26.98 -37.95 -7.00
C ALA A 106 27.17 -38.47 -8.43
N ALA A 107 26.50 -37.88 -9.41
CA ALA A 107 26.67 -38.23 -10.81
C ALA A 107 28.08 -37.89 -11.34
N ILE A 108 28.63 -36.73 -10.95
CA ILE A 108 30.01 -36.34 -11.30
C ILE A 108 31.04 -37.31 -10.72
N GLU A 109 30.91 -37.72 -9.46
CA GLU A 109 31.84 -38.67 -8.84
C GLU A 109 31.79 -40.03 -9.54
N LYS A 110 30.60 -40.52 -9.86
CA LYS A 110 30.45 -41.78 -10.60
C LYS A 110 31.09 -41.71 -12.00
N PHE A 111 30.97 -40.56 -12.67
CA PHE A 111 31.64 -40.35 -13.95
C PHE A 111 33.17 -40.33 -13.83
N LYS A 112 33.71 -39.70 -12.78
CA LYS A 112 35.16 -39.72 -12.49
C LYS A 112 35.67 -41.13 -12.18
N GLU A 113 34.91 -41.94 -11.45
CA GLU A 113 35.25 -43.35 -11.19
C GLU A 113 35.29 -44.16 -12.48
N MET A 114 34.27 -44.01 -13.33
CA MET A 114 34.23 -44.70 -14.63
C MET A 114 35.43 -44.34 -15.52
N ASN A 115 35.90 -43.09 -15.45
CA ASN A 115 37.04 -42.61 -16.22
C ASN A 115 38.43 -42.87 -15.58
N LYS A 116 38.51 -43.46 -14.38
CA LYS A 116 39.78 -43.91 -13.79
C LYS A 116 40.23 -45.29 -14.29
N CYS A 117 39.35 -46.02 -14.98
CA CYS A 117 39.60 -47.36 -15.51
C CYS A 117 39.94 -47.39 -17.02
N LEU A 118 40.14 -46.22 -17.63
CA LEU A 118 40.71 -46.02 -18.98
C LEU A 118 42.15 -45.51 -18.86
#